data_AF-A0A9N9T4E1-F1
#
_entry.id   AF-A0A9N9T4E1-F1
#
_cell.length_a   1.000
_cell.length_b   1.000
_cell.length_c   1.000
_cell.angle_alpha   90.00
_cell.angle_beta   90.00
_cell.angle_gamma   90.00
#
_symmetry.space_group_name_H-M   'P 1'
#
loop_
_entity.id
_entity.type
_entity.pdbx_description
1 polymer ?
#
loop_
_entity_poly.entity_id
_entity_poly.type
_entity_poly.pdbx_seq_one_letter_code
_entity_poly.pdbx_strand_id
1 'polypeptide(L)'
;MKLRSILNNSQLNLQLRIKFLKCYVCPVLLYGCESWIMKVNMMNKLEAFEMWLYRRMLRISWVQNISQRTEKVLNRVAQGEGDLIKMIKKRKLEYLGHIMRGTRYRIMQLILN
;
A
#
# COMPACT_ATOMS: atom_id res chain seq x y z
N MET A 1 -12.15 3.65 -15.67
CA MET A 1 -12.37 4.15 -14.29
C MET A 1 -11.45 5.34 -14.02
N LYS A 2 -11.96 6.55 -13.81
CA LYS A 2 -11.12 7.75 -13.61
C LYS A 2 -10.73 7.91 -12.13
N LEU A 3 -9.62 7.30 -11.70
CA LEU A 3 -9.11 7.40 -10.31
C LEU A 3 -8.98 8.84 -9.80
N ARG A 4 -8.60 9.76 -10.70
CA ARG A 4 -8.41 11.17 -10.38
C ARG A 4 -9.71 11.85 -9.91
N SER A 5 -10.86 11.52 -10.49
CA SER A 5 -12.11 12.19 -10.10
C SER A 5 -12.52 11.77 -8.69
N ILE A 6 -12.35 10.50 -8.33
CA ILE A 6 -12.75 9.97 -7.03
C ILE A 6 -11.81 10.43 -5.91
N LEU A 7 -10.49 10.35 -6.14
CA LEU A 7 -9.51 10.75 -5.12
C LEU A 7 -9.56 12.26 -4.83
N ASN A 8 -9.89 13.10 -5.83
CA ASN A 8 -9.91 14.56 -5.68
C ASN A 8 -11.28 15.16 -5.30
N ASN A 9 -12.35 14.36 -5.21
CA ASN A 9 -13.70 14.89 -5.03
C ASN A 9 -13.95 15.36 -3.58
N SER A 10 -14.05 16.68 -3.35
CA SER A 10 -14.33 17.26 -2.02
C SER A 10 -15.66 16.85 -1.40
N GLN A 11 -16.64 16.43 -2.19
CA GLN A 11 -17.94 15.97 -1.68
C GLN A 11 -17.84 14.60 -1.00
N LEU A 12 -16.79 13.81 -1.28
CA LEU A 12 -16.59 12.51 -0.66
C LEU A 12 -15.76 12.63 0.62
N ASN A 13 -16.21 11.97 1.69
CA ASN A 13 -15.44 11.84 2.93
C ASN A 13 -14.07 11.18 2.65
N LEU A 14 -13.01 11.67 3.31
CA LEU A 14 -11.67 11.10 3.23
C LEU A 14 -11.67 9.58 3.49
N GLN A 15 -12.40 9.12 4.52
CA GLN A 15 -12.50 7.69 4.83
C GLN A 15 -13.09 6.87 3.67
N LEU A 16 -14.06 7.44 2.95
CA LEU A 16 -14.67 6.76 1.81
C LEU A 16 -13.69 6.65 0.64
N ARG A 17 -12.88 7.69 0.39
CA ARG A 17 -11.83 7.66 -0.63
C ARG A 17 -10.73 6.65 -0.27
N ILE A 18 -10.39 6.52 1.00
CA ILE A 18 -9.41 5.53 1.45
C ILE A 18 -9.96 4.11 1.37
N LYS A 19 -11.21 3.86 1.80
CA LYS A 19 -11.89 2.57 1.59
C LYS A 19 -11.91 2.19 0.10
N PHE A 20 -12.20 3.16 -0.77
CA PHE A 20 -12.17 2.95 -2.20
C PHE A 20 -10.76 2.54 -2.69
N LEU A 21 -9.69 3.20 -2.23
CA LEU A 21 -8.32 2.81 -2.54
C LEU A 21 -8.07 1.35 -2.13
N LYS A 22 -8.44 0.98 -0.90
CA LYS A 22 -8.28 -0.37 -0.35
C LYS A 22 -9.05 -1.43 -1.12
N CYS A 23 -10.25 -1.12 -1.59
CA CYS A 23 -11.11 -2.08 -2.30
C CYS A 23 -10.75 -2.25 -3.78
N TYR A 24 -10.32 -1.18 -4.45
CA TYR A 24 -10.16 -1.21 -5.92
C TYR A 24 -8.73 -1.07 -6.39
N VAL A 25 -7.88 -0.32 -5.68
CA VAL A 25 -6.49 -0.08 -6.10
C VAL A 25 -5.55 -1.08 -5.45
N CYS A 26 -5.66 -1.29 -4.13
CA CYS A 26 -4.76 -2.19 -3.40
C CYS A 26 -4.80 -3.63 -3.91
N PRO A 27 -5.95 -4.26 -4.26
CA PRO A 27 -5.94 -5.64 -4.75
C PRO A 27 -5.22 -5.78 -6.10
N VAL A 28 -5.39 -4.80 -6.99
CA VAL A 28 -4.71 -4.76 -8.29
C VAL A 28 -3.22 -4.51 -8.12
N LEU A 29 -2.85 -3.55 -7.26
CA LEU A 29 -1.44 -3.24 -6.99
C LEU A 29 -0.72 -4.41 -6.34
N LEU A 30 -1.35 -5.07 -5.36
CA LEU A 30 -0.75 -6.14 -4.56
C LEU A 30 -0.93 -7.52 -5.20
N TYR A 31 -1.36 -7.60 -6.46
CA TYR A 31 -1.49 -8.85 -7.16
C TYR A 31 -0.09 -9.49 -7.38
N GLY A 32 0.08 -10.73 -6.91
CA GLY A 32 1.35 -11.46 -7.01
C GLY A 32 2.50 -10.85 -6.21
N CYS A 33 2.21 -9.97 -5.24
CA CYS A 33 3.23 -9.31 -4.43
C CYS A 33 4.06 -10.30 -3.58
N GLU A 34 3.55 -11.51 -3.37
CA GLU A 34 4.22 -12.62 -2.72
C GLU A 34 5.54 -12.95 -3.42
N SER A 35 5.56 -12.91 -4.76
CA SER A 35 6.71 -13.24 -5.60
C SER A 35 7.68 -12.07 -5.85
N TRP A 36 7.35 -10.86 -5.41
CA TRP A 36 8.19 -9.67 -5.68
C TRP A 36 9.50 -9.69 -4.89
N ILE A 37 10.59 -9.19 -5.48
CA ILE A 37 11.84 -8.95 -4.74
C ILE A 37 11.76 -7.59 -4.04
N MET A 38 11.80 -7.58 -2.70
CA MET A 38 11.71 -6.37 -1.88
C MET A 38 13.05 -5.63 -1.77
N LYS A 39 13.53 -5.08 -2.90
CA LYS A 39 14.71 -4.21 -2.91
C LYS A 39 14.37 -2.84 -2.32
N VAL A 40 15.38 -2.15 -1.76
CA VAL A 40 15.24 -0.79 -1.21
C VAL A 40 14.59 0.17 -2.20
N ASN A 41 15.00 0.14 -3.47
CA ASN A 41 14.40 0.99 -4.51
C ASN A 41 12.90 0.71 -4.74
N MET A 42 12.46 -0.55 -4.64
CA MET A 42 11.03 -0.90 -4.77
C MET A 42 10.23 -0.41 -3.55
N MET A 43 10.79 -0.55 -2.35
CA MET A 43 10.17 -0.04 -1.12
C MET A 43 10.02 1.47 -1.17
N ASN A 44 11.07 2.21 -1.56
CA ASN A 44 11.01 3.67 -1.71
C ASN A 44 9.97 4.10 -2.75
N LYS A 45 9.83 3.37 -3.85
CA LYS A 45 8.78 3.63 -4.87
C LYS A 45 7.38 3.41 -4.32
N LEU A 46 7.18 2.36 -3.53
CA LEU A 46 5.88 2.06 -2.90
C LEU A 46 5.51 3.13 -1.86
N GLU A 47 6.46 3.54 -1.03
CA GLU A 47 6.27 4.64 -0.08
C GLU A 47 5.95 5.94 -0.80
N ALA A 48 6.72 6.31 -1.83
CA ALA A 48 6.45 7.51 -2.62
C ALA A 48 5.07 7.46 -3.30
N PHE A 49 4.66 6.29 -3.80
CA PHE A 49 3.34 6.08 -4.39
C PHE A 49 2.23 6.25 -3.35
N GLU A 50 2.36 5.63 -2.19
CA GLU A 50 1.41 5.75 -1.07
C GLU A 50 1.30 7.21 -0.62
N MET A 51 2.43 7.89 -0.46
CA MET A 51 2.46 9.31 -0.10
C MET A 51 1.81 10.21 -1.15
N TRP A 52 2.01 9.91 -2.42
CA TRP A 52 1.37 10.63 -3.51
C TRP A 52 -0.15 10.45 -3.51
N LEU A 53 -0.67 9.25 -3.21
CA LEU A 53 -2.10 9.00 -3.07
C LEU A 53 -2.71 9.81 -1.92
N TYR A 54 -2.09 9.78 -0.73
CA TYR A 54 -2.60 10.53 0.43
C TYR A 54 -2.56 12.05 0.20
N ARG A 55 -1.45 12.58 -0.34
CA ARG A 55 -1.37 14.00 -0.71
C ARG A 55 -2.49 14.39 -1.67
N ARG A 56 -2.78 13.54 -2.64
CA ARG A 56 -3.84 13.79 -3.62
C ARG A 56 -5.22 13.83 -2.97
N MET A 57 -5.53 12.87 -2.09
CA MET A 57 -6.81 12.82 -1.38
C MET A 57 -7.00 14.02 -0.45
N LEU A 58 -5.93 14.45 0.20
CA LEU A 58 -5.92 15.62 1.07
C LEU A 58 -5.79 16.95 0.32
N ARG A 59 -5.62 16.90 -1.01
CA ARG A 59 -5.45 18.07 -1.89
C ARG A 59 -4.28 18.97 -1.47
N ILE A 60 -3.24 18.38 -0.91
CA ILE A 60 -2.02 19.08 -0.49
C ILE A 60 -1.12 19.24 -1.72
N SER A 61 -0.73 20.49 -2.01
CA SER A 61 0.20 20.76 -3.11
C SER A 61 1.57 20.18 -2.80
N TRP A 62 2.28 19.73 -3.84
CA TRP A 62 3.67 19.30 -3.72
C TRP A 62 4.63 20.47 -3.43
N VAL A 63 4.23 21.69 -3.82
CA VAL A 63 5.01 22.94 -3.67
C VAL A 63 4.75 23.61 -2.32
N GLN A 64 3.66 23.25 -1.63
CA GLN A 64 3.38 23.81 -0.31
C GLN A 64 4.47 23.37 0.67
N ASN A 65 5.10 24.35 1.32
CA ASN A 65 6.04 24.11 2.41
C ASN A 65 5.35 23.21 3.45
N ILE A 66 5.94 22.05 3.69
CA ILE A 66 5.37 21.05 4.59
C ILE A 66 5.49 21.62 6.00
N SER A 67 4.42 22.22 6.50
CA SER A 67 4.36 22.55 7.91
C SER A 67 4.37 21.25 8.72
N GLN A 68 4.98 21.28 9.92
CA GLN A 68 4.97 20.13 10.84
C GLN A 68 3.55 19.61 11.11
N ARG A 69 2.54 20.49 11.01
CA ARG A 69 1.12 20.13 11.13
C ARG A 69 0.64 19.29 9.95
N THR A 70 0.95 19.70 8.72
CA THR A 70 0.59 18.98 7.50
C THR A 70 1.25 17.60 7.46
N GLU A 71 2.54 17.53 7.84
CA GLU A 71 3.27 16.27 7.95
C GLU A 71 2.63 15.32 8.97
N LYS A 72 2.31 15.82 10.16
CA LYS A 72 1.63 15.03 11.20
C LYS A 72 0.28 14.48 10.74
N VAL A 73 -0.51 15.26 10.01
CA VAL A 73 -1.79 14.80 9.44
C VAL A 73 -1.55 13.71 8.39
N LEU A 74 -0.59 13.92 7.50
CA LEU A 74 -0.21 12.96 6.47
C LEU A 74 0.25 11.63 7.07
N ASN A 75 1.12 11.71 8.08
CA ASN A 75 1.66 10.56 8.81
C ASN A 75 0.56 9.84 9.59
N ARG A 76 -0.39 10.54 10.22
CA ARG A 76 -1.54 9.91 10.89
C ARG A 76 -2.43 9.14 9.91
N VAL A 77 -2.71 9.71 8.75
CA VAL A 77 -3.52 9.03 7.73
C VAL A 77 -2.79 7.82 7.17
N ALA A 78 -1.50 7.96 6.84
CA ALA A 78 -0.68 6.85 6.34
C ALA A 78 -0.51 5.72 7.36
N GLN A 79 -0.22 6.06 8.62
CA GLN A 79 -0.03 5.06 9.68
C GLN A 79 -1.34 4.39 10.10
N GLY A 80 -2.45 5.12 10.10
CA GLY A 80 -3.76 4.61 10.51
C GLY A 80 -4.47 3.76 9.45
N GLU A 81 -4.20 3.99 8.17
CA GLU A 81 -4.91 3.34 7.07
C GLU A 81 -4.14 2.19 6.41
N GLY A 82 -2.93 1.88 6.86
CA GLY A 82 -2.26 0.62 6.55
C GLY A 82 -1.19 0.75 5.47
N ASP A 83 0.04 0.72 5.93
CA ASP A 83 1.30 0.72 5.17
C ASP A 83 1.34 -0.43 4.14
N LEU A 84 1.49 -0.08 2.85
CA LEU A 84 1.56 -1.03 1.75
C LEU A 84 2.69 -2.04 1.91
N ILE A 85 3.85 -1.62 2.44
CA ILE A 85 4.98 -2.50 2.68
C ILE A 85 4.63 -3.51 3.77
N LYS A 86 3.96 -3.09 4.85
CA LYS A 86 3.46 -4.02 5.88
C LYS A 86 2.47 -5.02 5.28
N MET A 87 1.57 -4.59 4.41
CA MET A 87 0.64 -5.50 3.72
C MET A 87 1.37 -6.53 2.86
N ILE A 88 2.38 -6.12 2.08
CA ILE A 88 3.18 -7.03 1.25
C ILE A 88 3.94 -8.03 2.12
N LYS A 89 4.60 -7.55 3.20
CA LYS A 89 5.32 -8.41 4.15
C LYS A 89 4.37 -9.44 4.79
N LYS A 90 3.17 -9.02 5.19
CA LYS A 90 2.14 -9.90 5.73
C LYS A 90 1.74 -10.98 4.72
N ARG A 91 1.40 -10.60 3.47
CA ARG A 91 1.00 -11.57 2.42
C ARG A 91 2.11 -12.57 2.09
N LYS A 92 3.36 -12.10 2.02
CA LYS A 92 4.52 -12.98 1.86
C LYS A 92 4.62 -14.03 2.98
N LEU A 93 4.46 -13.60 4.23
CA LEU A 93 4.50 -14.51 5.38
C LEU A 93 3.32 -15.48 5.38
N GLU A 94 2.13 -15.01 5.03
CA GLU A 94 0.94 -15.87 4.89
C GLU A 94 1.13 -16.93 3.81
N TYR A 95 1.69 -16.54 2.65
CA TYR A 95 2.01 -17.45 1.56
C TYR A 95 3.11 -18.45 1.92
N LEU A 96 4.17 -18.00 2.59
CA LEU A 96 5.19 -18.90 3.12
C LEU A 96 4.59 -19.91 4.09
N GLY A 97 3.72 -19.46 5.00
CA GLY A 97 3.00 -20.35 5.92
C GLY A 97 2.09 -21.34 5.20
N HIS A 98 1.45 -20.94 4.10
CA HIS A 98 0.67 -21.83 3.25
C HIS A 98 1.55 -22.91 2.59
N ILE A 99 2.73 -22.53 2.07
CA ILE A 99 3.71 -23.47 1.50
C ILE A 99 4.15 -24.49 2.56
N MET A 100 4.51 -24.03 3.75
CA MET A 100 5.02 -24.90 4.82
C MET A 100 3.97 -25.90 5.33
N ARG A 101 2.69 -25.53 5.33
CA ARG A 101 1.60 -26.44 5.74
C ARG A 101 1.08 -27.34 4.61
N GLY A 102 1.32 -26.98 3.35
CA GLY A 102 0.78 -27.70 2.20
C GLY A 102 1.62 -28.89 1.77
N THR A 103 1.00 -30.05 1.55
CA THR A 103 1.69 -31.27 1.08
C THR A 103 2.14 -31.19 -0.38
N ARG A 104 1.57 -30.27 -1.16
CA ARG A 104 1.83 -30.12 -2.61
C ARG A 104 3.12 -29.36 -2.94
N TYR A 105 3.72 -28.66 -1.97
CA TYR A 105 4.84 -27.74 -2.22
C TYR A 105 6.21 -28.33 -1.85
N ARG A 106 6.37 -29.65 -1.97
CA ARG A 106 7.56 -30.37 -1.50
C ARG A 106 8.88 -29.81 -2.04
N ILE A 107 8.93 -29.50 -3.34
CA ILE A 107 10.13 -28.92 -3.98
C ILE A 107 10.43 -27.54 -3.38
N MET A 108 9.42 -26.68 -3.22
CA MET A 108 9.63 -25.34 -2.65
C MET A 108 10.08 -25.41 -1.19
N GLN A 109 9.57 -26.36 -0.40
CA GLN A 109 10.00 -26.56 0.99
C GLN A 109 11.47 -26.96 1.08
N LEU A 110 11.97 -27.77 0.15
CA LEU A 110 13.38 -28.18 0.12
C LEU A 110 14.33 -27.05 -0.26
N ILE A 111 13.88 -26.09 -1.09
CA ILE A 111 14.71 -24.93 -1.49
C ILE A 111 14.83 -23.91 -0.35
N LEU A 112 13.87 -23.89 0.57
CA LEU A 112 13.78 -22.93 1.67
C LEU A 112 14.51 -23.39 2.96
N ASN A 113 14.85 -24.68 3.05
CA ASN A 113 15.61 -25.29 4.15
C ASN A 113 17.09 -25.40 3.78
#